data_AF-A0A660MCV9-F1
#
_entry.id   AF-A0A660MCV9-F1
#
_cell.length_a   1.000
_cell.length_b   1.000
_cell.length_c   1.000
_cell.angle_alpha   90.00
_cell.angle_beta   90.00
_cell.angle_gamma   90.00
#
_symmetry.space_group_name_H-M   'P 1'
#
loop_
_entity.id
_entity.type
_entity.pdbx_description
1 polymer ?
#
loop_
_entity_poly.entity_id
_entity_poly.type
_entity_poly.pdbx_seq_one_letter_code
_entity_poly.pdbx_strand_id
1 'polypeptide(L)' 'HAGNVGDAIRRFRPFAVDVSSGVESAPGVKSSAKMRAFITAVRNAYEPDSP' A
#
# COMPACT_ATOMS: atom_id res chain seq x y z
N HIS A 1 -2.81 2.22 4.40
CA HIS A 1 -1.70 3.13 4.01
C HIS A 1 -0.43 2.30 3.83
N ALA A 2 0.68 2.86 3.34
CA ALA A 2 1.89 2.06 3.03
C ALA A 2 2.41 1.25 4.24
N GLY A 3 2.39 1.84 5.44
CA GLY A 3 2.88 1.19 6.66
C GLY A 3 2.06 0.02 7.22
N ASN A 4 0.90 -0.33 6.64
CA ASN A 4 0.10 -1.47 7.14
C ASN A 4 -0.44 -2.41 6.05
N VAL A 5 -0.42 -1.98 4.79
CA VAL A 5 -1.06 -2.75 3.71
C VAL A 5 -0.37 -4.10 3.47
N GLY A 6 0.96 -4.16 3.63
CA GLY A 6 1.70 -5.42 3.45
C GLY A 6 1.31 -6.49 4.45
N ASP A 7 1.17 -6.13 5.73
CA ASP A 7 0.73 -7.07 6.78
C ASP A 7 -0.73 -7.48 6.57
N ALA A 8 -1.59 -6.53 6.20
CA ALA A 8 -2.98 -6.82 5.88
C ALA A 8 -3.09 -7.84 4.72
N ILE A 9 -2.32 -7.64 3.65
CA ILE A 9 -2.29 -8.57 2.51
C ILE A 9 -1.79 -9.96 2.94
N ARG A 10 -0.65 -10.04 3.64
CA ARG A 10 -0.09 -11.32 4.08
C ARG A 10 -1.06 -12.11 4.96
N ARG A 11 -1.75 -11.42 5.85
CA ARG A 11 -2.69 -12.02 6.81
C ARG A 11 -4.01 -12.46 6.17
N PHE A 12 -4.61 -11.60 5.34
CA PHE A 12 -5.97 -11.81 4.86
C PHE A 12 -6.06 -12.30 3.41
N ARG A 13 -4.95 -12.26 2.66
CA ARG A 13 -4.87 -12.67 1.25
C ARG A 13 -6.05 -12.17 0.40
N PRO A 14 -6.41 -10.87 0.46
CA PRO A 14 -7.55 -10.35 -0.27
C PRO A 14 -7.27 -10.39 -1.78
N PHE A 15 -8.32 -10.43 -2.59
CA PHE A 15 -8.21 -10.29 -4.05
C PHE A 15 -7.69 -8.91 -4.46
N ALA A 16 -8.11 -7.85 -3.77
CA ALA A 16 -7.70 -6.48 -4.03
C ALA A 16 -7.67 -5.66 -2.72
N VAL A 17 -6.96 -4.54 -2.75
CA VAL A 17 -6.95 -3.53 -1.68
C VAL A 17 -7.27 -2.17 -2.29
N ASP A 18 -8.12 -1.41 -1.62
CA ASP A 18 -8.43 -0.02 -1.96
C ASP A 18 -7.93 0.93 -0.88
N VAL A 19 -7.53 2.15 -1.28
CA VAL A 19 -7.06 3.18 -0.34
C VAL A 19 -7.46 4.56 -0.83
N SER A 20 -8.09 5.34 0.06
CA SER A 20 -8.40 6.74 -0.21
C SER A 20 -7.46 7.70 0.55
N SER A 21 -7.77 8.05 1.81
CA SER A 21 -7.01 9.05 2.59
C SER A 21 -5.58 8.60 2.94
N GLY A 22 -5.32 7.30 2.97
CA GLY A 22 -4.00 6.73 3.27
C GLY A 22 -2.89 7.07 2.28
N VAL A 23 -3.21 7.74 1.15
CA VAL A 23 -2.27 8.22 0.14
C VAL A 23 -2.38 9.73 -0.14
N GLU A 24 -3.04 10.48 0.74
CA GLU A 24 -3.26 11.93 0.60
C GLU A 24 -2.21 12.77 1.34
N SER A 25 -1.83 13.94 0.79
CA SER A 25 -1.03 14.96 1.51
C SER A 25 -1.90 15.91 2.33
N ALA A 26 -3.12 16.14 1.88
CA ALA A 26 -4.18 16.90 2.55
C ALA A 26 -5.54 16.30 2.11
N PRO A 27 -6.67 16.54 2.82
CA PRO A 27 -7.96 15.96 2.46
C PRO A 27 -8.32 16.17 0.99
N GLY A 28 -8.52 15.07 0.26
CA GLY A 28 -8.85 15.07 -1.17
C GLY A 28 -7.67 15.31 -2.12
N VAL A 29 -6.46 15.61 -1.62
CA VAL A 29 -5.26 15.85 -2.43
C VAL A 29 -4.35 14.63 -2.40
N LYS A 30 -4.33 13.86 -3.48
CA LYS A 30 -3.48 12.66 -3.60
C LYS A 30 -2.00 13.03 -3.70
N SER A 31 -1.15 12.32 -2.97
CA SER A 31 0.31 12.49 -3.01
C SER A 31 0.96 11.41 -3.87
N SER A 32 1.67 11.81 -4.92
CA SER A 32 2.38 10.88 -5.80
C SER A 32 3.43 10.05 -5.06
N ALA A 33 4.10 10.63 -4.06
CA ALA A 33 5.06 9.93 -3.22
C ALA A 33 4.38 8.86 -2.35
N LYS A 34 3.24 9.19 -1.71
CA LYS A 34 2.50 8.22 -0.88
C LYS A 34 1.84 7.11 -1.72
N MET A 35 1.34 7.44 -2.91
CA MET A 35 0.82 6.45 -3.85
C MET A 35 1.91 5.46 -4.26
N ARG A 36 3.11 5.93 -4.63
CA ARG A 36 4.26 5.05 -4.92
C ARG A 36 4.61 4.16 -3.74
N ALA A 37 4.72 4.73 -2.53
CA ALA A 37 5.03 3.96 -1.33
C ALA A 37 3.98 2.88 -1.03
N PHE A 38 2.68 3.19 -1.23
CA PHE A 38 1.61 2.22 -1.07
C PHE A 38 1.71 1.08 -2.10
N ILE A 39 1.92 1.39 -3.38
CA ILE A 39 2.07 0.37 -4.44
C ILE A 39 3.29 -0.52 -4.18
N THR A 40 4.42 0.06 -3.76
CA THR A 40 5.61 -0.72 -3.38
C THR A 40 5.31 -1.66 -2.21
N ALA A 41 4.64 -1.17 -1.15
CA ALA A 41 4.26 -2.02 -0.02
C ALA A 41 3.30 -3.15 -0.41
N VAL A 42 2.38 -2.92 -1.35
CA VAL A 42 1.49 -3.96 -1.90
C VAL A 42 2.28 -5.01 -2.68
N ARG A 43 3.21 -4.60 -3.55
CA ARG A 43 4.03 -5.53 -4.35
C ARG A 43 4.94 -6.40 -3.46
N ASN A 44 5.63 -5.78 -2.51
CA ASN A 44 6.51 -6.46 -1.57
C ASN A 44 5.76 -7.42 -0.62
N ALA A 45 4.42 -7.35 -0.56
CA ALA A 45 3.63 -8.31 0.21
C ALA A 45 3.59 -9.71 -0.44
N TYR A 46 3.82 -9.79 -1.76
CA TYR A 46 3.79 -11.02 -2.54
C TYR A 46 5.17 -11.50 -2.97
N GLU A 47 6.16 -10.61 -3.03
CA GLU A 47 7.56 -10.94 -3.28
C GLU A 47 8.34 -10.79 -1.97
N PRO A 48 8.48 -11.87 -1.17
CA PRO A 48 9.40 -11.85 -0.04
C PRO A 48 10.82 -11.86 -0.63
N ASP A 49 11.53 -10.75 -0.47
CA ASP A 49 12.97 -10.58 -0.69
C ASP A 49 13.52 -11.28 -1.95
N SER A 50 13.43 -10.62 -3.12
CA SER A 50 14.46 -10.84 -4.14
C SER A 50 15.77 -10.20 -3.65
N PRO A 51 16.91 -10.89 -3.77
CA PRO A 51 18.21 -10.37 -3.32
C PRO A 51 18.61 -9.06 -4.01
#